data_AF-A0A7S1Z981-F1
#
_entry.id   AF-A0A7S1Z981-F1
#
_cell.length_a   1.000
_cell.length_b   1.000
_cell.length_c   1.000
_cell.angle_alpha   90.00
_cell.angle_beta   90.00
_cell.angle_gamma   90.00
#
_symmetry.space_group_name_H-M   'P 1'
#
loop_
_entity.id
_entity.type
_entity.pdbx_description
1 polymer ?
#
loop_
_entity_poly.entity_id
_entity_poly.type
_entity_poly.pdbx_seq_one_letter_code
_entity_poly.pdbx_strand_id
1 'polypeptide(L)'
;RKWIKHVLIMIAFAMSVAMVVHWAIRGEEAAKAEKHKHHHHHHKGHHSDDDNDRSDYEYDLNVTDLTLPPDPPADLEEKCAAENLLRLTGYRECEALCLRADCCFVAEPHVLSCGTHYDVCDEYREHCMILDLFSGTDEEDLGAEWGE
;
A
#
# COMPACT_ATOMS: atom_id res chain seq x y z
N ARG A 1 -13.21 -13.33 -58.81
CA ARG A 1 -14.48 -12.98 -58.11
C ARG A 1 -14.65 -13.65 -56.74
N LYS A 2 -14.33 -14.95 -56.56
CA LYS A 2 -14.45 -15.62 -55.24
C LYS A 2 -13.44 -15.11 -54.19
N TRP A 3 -12.20 -14.84 -54.58
CA TRP A 3 -11.15 -14.36 -53.66
C TRP A 3 -11.42 -12.97 -53.06
N ILE A 4 -12.12 -12.11 -53.80
CA ILE A 4 -12.51 -10.77 -53.34
C ILE A 4 -13.44 -10.85 -52.11
N LYS A 5 -14.34 -11.84 -52.06
CA LYS A 5 -15.23 -12.03 -50.92
C LYS A 5 -14.47 -12.41 -49.64
N HIS A 6 -13.44 -13.25 -49.75
CA HIS A 6 -12.61 -13.63 -48.60
C HIS A 6 -11.77 -12.47 -48.10
N VAL A 7 -11.21 -11.65 -49.01
CA VAL A 7 -10.43 -10.46 -48.64
C VAL A 7 -11.31 -9.44 -47.89
N LEU A 8 -12.55 -9.22 -48.33
CA LEU A 8 -13.49 -8.31 -47.65
C LEU A 8 -13.87 -8.80 -46.25
N ILE A 9 -14.06 -10.11 -46.06
CA ILE A 9 -14.35 -10.69 -44.75
C ILE A 9 -13.16 -10.48 -43.79
N MET A 10 -11.93 -10.74 -44.24
CA MET A 10 -10.72 -10.55 -43.41
C MET A 10 -10.53 -9.09 -42.99
N ILE A 11 -10.79 -8.13 -43.90
CA ILE A 11 -10.73 -6.70 -43.59
C ILE A 11 -11.80 -6.32 -42.55
N ALA A 12 -13.02 -6.84 -42.67
CA ALA A 12 -14.09 -6.56 -41.71
C ALA A 12 -13.73 -7.08 -40.30
N PHE A 13 -13.21 -8.30 -40.18
CA PHE A 13 -12.74 -8.86 -38.90
C PHE A 13 -11.61 -8.02 -38.29
N ALA A 14 -10.61 -7.63 -39.09
CA ALA A 14 -9.50 -6.80 -38.61
C ALA A 14 -9.99 -5.44 -38.08
N MET A 15 -10.94 -4.80 -38.76
CA MET A 15 -11.52 -3.52 -38.33
C MET A 15 -12.33 -3.67 -37.04
N SER A 16 -13.13 -4.74 -36.90
CA SER A 16 -13.88 -5.01 -35.67
C SER A 16 -12.96 -5.23 -34.47
N VAL A 17 -11.88 -6.01 -34.63
CA VAL A 17 -10.90 -6.23 -33.57
C VAL A 17 -10.19 -4.92 -33.21
N ALA A 18 -9.76 -4.13 -34.19
CA ALA A 18 -9.12 -2.84 -33.96
C ALA A 18 -10.04 -1.86 -33.21
N MET A 19 -11.35 -1.84 -33.53
CA MET A 19 -12.32 -1.02 -32.81
C MET A 19 -12.49 -1.45 -31.35
N VAL A 20 -12.55 -2.76 -31.07
CA VAL A 20 -12.66 -3.29 -29.70
C VAL A 20 -11.41 -2.97 -28.89
N VAL A 21 -10.22 -3.18 -29.46
CA VAL A 21 -8.94 -2.85 -28.78
C VAL A 21 -8.83 -1.36 -28.51
N HIS A 22 -9.18 -0.51 -29.49
CA HIS A 22 -9.15 0.94 -29.31
C HIS A 22 -10.20 1.43 -28.31
N TRP A 23 -11.37 0.79 -28.23
CA TRP A 23 -12.39 1.09 -27.21
C TRP A 23 -11.93 0.67 -25.80
N ALA A 24 -11.30 -0.50 -25.66
CA ALA A 24 -10.73 -0.96 -24.38
C ALA A 24 -9.64 -0.01 -23.87
N ILE A 25 -8.68 0.38 -24.74
CA ILE A 25 -7.61 1.31 -24.37
C ILE A 25 -8.15 2.70 -24.01
N ARG A 26 -9.20 3.16 -24.70
CA ARG A 26 -9.78 4.50 -24.47
C ARG A 26 -10.79 4.55 -23.31
N GLY A 27 -11.15 3.40 -22.73
CA GLY A 27 -12.05 3.31 -21.57
C GLY A 27 -11.40 3.71 -20.24
N GLU A 28 -10.06 3.69 -20.15
CA GLU A 28 -9.33 3.95 -18.90
C GLU A 28 -9.26 5.44 -18.48
N GLU A 29 -9.53 6.39 -19.37
CA GLU A 29 -9.35 7.82 -19.06
C GLU A 29 -10.61 8.55 -18.59
N ALA A 30 -11.80 7.93 -18.66
CA ALA A 30 -13.06 8.61 -18.30
C ALA A 30 -13.45 8.51 -16.80
N ALA A 31 -12.78 7.67 -16.00
CA ALA A 31 -13.18 7.41 -14.61
C ALA A 31 -12.41 8.20 -13.53
N LYS A 32 -11.36 8.97 -13.89
CA LYS A 32 -10.53 9.70 -12.91
C LYS A 32 -11.00 11.12 -12.58
N ALA A 33 -12.14 11.58 -13.10
CA ALA A 33 -12.58 12.97 -12.93
C ALA A 33 -13.51 13.26 -11.72
N GLU A 34 -13.96 12.25 -10.96
CA GLU A 34 -15.05 12.44 -9.97
C GLU A 34 -14.75 11.88 -8.57
N LYS A 35 -13.53 12.06 -8.01
CA LYS A 35 -13.26 11.70 -6.59
C LYS A 35 -12.42 12.73 -5.80
N HIS A 36 -12.55 14.02 -6.11
CA HIS A 36 -11.96 15.12 -5.32
C HIS A 36 -12.99 15.95 -4.54
N LYS A 37 -14.13 15.36 -4.14
CA LYS A 37 -15.09 15.99 -3.23
C LYS A 37 -15.68 14.97 -2.28
N HIS A 38 -15.01 14.75 -1.15
CA HIS A 38 -15.63 14.66 0.18
C HIS A 38 -14.61 14.10 1.17
N HIS A 39 -14.00 14.96 1.96
CA HIS A 39 -13.77 14.77 3.39
C HIS A 39 -13.21 16.08 3.98
N HIS A 40 -14.05 17.12 4.00
CA HIS A 40 -13.90 18.20 4.98
C HIS A 40 -14.86 17.87 6.13
N HIS A 41 -14.34 17.23 7.17
CA HIS A 41 -15.03 17.12 8.45
C HIS A 41 -15.13 18.52 9.05
N HIS A 42 -16.35 19.05 9.05
CA HIS A 42 -16.74 20.24 9.80
C HIS A 42 -16.76 19.89 11.29
N HIS A 43 -15.65 20.06 12.00
CA HIS A 43 -15.69 20.20 13.45
C HIS A 43 -16.30 21.57 13.77
N LYS A 44 -17.60 21.59 14.09
CA LYS A 44 -18.22 22.68 14.84
C LYS A 44 -17.71 22.61 16.27
N GLY A 45 -16.55 23.24 16.51
CA GLY A 45 -16.06 23.59 17.83
C GLY A 45 -16.51 25.01 18.15
N HIS A 46 -17.14 25.17 19.30
CA HIS A 46 -17.56 26.44 19.85
C HIS A 46 -16.40 27.43 19.96
N HIS A 47 -16.62 28.66 19.47
CA HIS A 47 -15.85 29.83 19.87
C HIS A 47 -16.13 30.07 21.36
N SER A 48 -15.11 29.86 22.18
CA SER A 48 -14.99 30.49 23.49
C SER A 48 -13.68 31.28 23.42
N ASP A 49 -13.85 32.59 23.24
CA ASP A 49 -12.79 33.58 23.32
C ASP A 49 -12.34 33.65 24.78
N ASP A 50 -11.32 32.87 25.13
CA ASP A 50 -10.52 33.07 26.33
C ASP A 50 -9.06 33.25 25.88
N ASP A 51 -8.65 34.52 25.88
CA ASP A 51 -7.26 34.93 25.78
C ASP A 51 -6.42 34.26 26.87
N ASN A 52 -5.15 34.02 26.54
CA ASN A 52 -4.03 33.74 27.46
C ASN A 52 -3.72 32.26 27.77
N ASP A 53 -3.09 31.58 26.80
CA ASP A 53 -1.88 30.83 27.13
C ASP A 53 -0.94 30.73 25.92
N ARG A 54 0.01 31.68 25.84
CA ARG A 54 1.25 31.53 25.09
C ARG A 54 2.11 30.50 25.86
N SER A 55 1.67 29.24 25.88
CA SER A 55 2.59 28.17 26.20
C SER A 55 3.46 27.98 24.96
N ASP A 56 4.63 28.61 25.02
CA ASP A 56 5.82 28.12 24.34
C ASP A 56 6.06 26.70 24.88
N TYR A 57 5.29 25.71 24.40
CA TYR A 57 5.65 24.31 24.57
C TYR A 57 6.83 24.05 23.66
N GLU A 58 8.01 24.39 24.17
CA GLU A 58 9.26 23.78 23.76
C GLU A 58 9.08 22.29 24.02
N TYR A 59 8.56 21.58 23.02
CA TYR A 59 8.55 20.13 23.03
C TYR A 59 10.03 19.78 22.95
N ASP A 60 10.62 19.49 24.10
CA ASP A 60 11.92 18.84 24.23
C ASP A 60 11.78 17.45 23.59
N LEU A 61 11.78 17.45 22.25
CA LEU A 61 11.97 16.31 21.40
C LEU A 61 13.43 15.90 21.63
N ASN A 62 13.66 15.19 22.74
CA ASN A 62 14.81 14.31 22.87
C ASN A 62 14.57 13.11 21.94
N VAL A 63 14.47 13.40 20.63
CA VAL A 63 14.30 12.49 19.48
C VAL A 63 15.66 11.90 19.12
N THR A 64 16.35 11.42 20.14
CA THR A 64 17.61 10.71 19.98
C THR A 64 17.51 9.29 20.51
N ASP A 65 16.42 8.95 21.20
CA ASP A 65 16.24 7.67 21.88
C ASP A 65 15.05 6.83 21.32
N LEU A 66 14.28 7.37 20.38
CA LEU A 66 13.09 6.71 19.81
C LEU A 66 13.28 6.13 18.40
N THR A 67 14.46 6.28 17.80
CA THR A 67 14.75 5.85 16.42
C THR A 67 15.66 4.64 16.32
N LEU A 68 16.10 4.06 17.45
CA LEU A 68 16.82 2.79 17.46
C LEU A 68 15.82 1.63 17.57
N PRO A 69 15.70 0.77 16.54
CA PRO A 69 14.90 -0.44 16.67
C PRO A 69 15.52 -1.37 17.74
N PRO A 70 14.71 -2.14 18.48
CA PRO A 70 15.23 -3.14 19.40
C PRO A 70 15.95 -4.25 18.62
N ASP A 71 16.80 -5.01 19.31
CA ASP A 71 17.45 -6.17 18.71
C ASP A 71 16.39 -7.17 18.19
N PRO A 72 16.64 -7.81 17.03
CA PRO A 72 15.71 -8.77 16.44
C PRO A 72 15.52 -9.97 17.40
N PRO A 73 14.28 -10.44 17.57
CA PRO A 73 14.02 -11.59 18.42
C PRO A 73 14.48 -12.88 17.71
N ALA A 74 14.95 -13.86 18.48
CA ALA A 74 15.46 -15.13 17.91
C ALA A 74 14.40 -15.96 17.15
N ASP A 75 13.11 -15.67 17.35
CA ASP A 75 12.00 -16.33 16.66
C ASP A 75 11.48 -15.55 15.44
N LEU A 76 12.12 -14.43 15.04
CA LEU A 76 11.68 -13.62 13.90
C LEU A 76 11.58 -14.44 12.61
N GLU A 77 12.64 -15.20 12.29
CA GLU A 77 12.69 -16.08 11.12
C GLU A 77 11.57 -17.12 11.14
N GLU A 78 11.36 -17.78 12.27
CA GLU A 78 10.32 -18.80 12.42
C GLU A 78 8.93 -18.18 12.24
N LYS A 79 8.64 -17.08 12.92
CA LYS A 79 7.32 -16.43 12.91
C LYS A 79 6.97 -15.85 11.55
N CYS A 80 7.96 -15.32 10.84
CA CYS A 80 7.80 -14.75 9.50
C CYS A 80 8.04 -15.75 8.36
N ALA A 81 8.26 -17.04 8.67
CA ALA A 81 8.34 -18.07 7.64
C ALA A 81 7.02 -18.17 6.85
N ALA A 82 7.13 -18.41 5.54
CA ALA A 82 5.98 -18.47 4.64
C ALA A 82 4.88 -19.43 5.11
N GLU A 83 5.26 -20.56 5.73
CA GLU A 83 4.33 -21.55 6.27
C GLU A 83 3.44 -21.00 7.41
N ASN A 84 3.97 -20.07 8.21
CA ASN A 84 3.26 -19.44 9.31
C ASN A 84 2.39 -18.28 8.83
N LEU A 85 2.82 -17.55 7.80
CA LEU A 85 2.06 -16.45 7.20
C LEU A 85 0.76 -16.89 6.53
N LEU A 86 0.67 -18.16 6.09
CA LEU A 86 -0.58 -18.75 5.58
C LEU A 86 -1.69 -18.84 6.65
N ARG A 87 -1.34 -18.67 7.94
CA ARG A 87 -2.30 -18.67 9.04
C ARG A 87 -2.46 -17.23 9.53
N LEU A 88 -3.71 -16.81 9.75
CA LEU A 88 -4.01 -15.47 10.28
C LEU A 88 -3.24 -15.16 11.58
N THR A 89 -3.06 -16.15 12.45
CA THR A 89 -2.30 -15.99 13.69
C THR A 89 -0.82 -15.77 13.42
N GLY A 90 -0.21 -16.53 12.50
CA GLY A 90 1.21 -16.38 12.18
C GLY A 90 1.51 -15.07 11.45
N TYR A 91 0.62 -14.63 10.56
CA TYR A 91 0.70 -13.30 9.95
C TYR A 91 0.72 -12.20 11.02
N ARG A 92 -0.25 -12.21 11.96
CA ARG A 92 -0.32 -11.20 13.04
C ARG A 92 0.88 -11.24 13.98
N GLU A 93 1.41 -12.43 14.25
CA GLU A 93 2.60 -12.59 15.07
C GLU A 93 3.83 -11.99 14.36
N CYS A 94 4.05 -12.31 13.08
CA CYS A 94 5.11 -11.71 12.29
C CYS A 94 4.96 -10.18 12.20
N GLU A 95 3.77 -9.69 11.84
CA GLU A 95 3.46 -8.26 11.76
C GLU A 95 3.78 -7.53 13.07
N ALA A 96 3.35 -8.08 14.21
CA ALA A 96 3.64 -7.48 15.51
C ALA A 96 5.15 -7.42 15.83
N LEU A 97 5.93 -8.42 15.42
CA LEU A 97 7.38 -8.40 15.61
C LEU A 97 8.05 -7.36 14.70
N CYS A 98 7.62 -7.28 13.44
CA CYS A 98 8.15 -6.36 12.42
C CYS A 98 7.83 -4.89 12.73
N LEU A 99 6.65 -4.59 13.28
CA LEU A 99 6.25 -3.24 13.69
C LEU A 99 7.16 -2.62 14.75
N ARG A 100 7.91 -3.43 15.51
CA ARG A 100 8.91 -2.91 16.47
C ARG A 100 10.10 -2.25 15.79
N ALA A 101 10.33 -2.55 14.52
CA ALA A 101 11.38 -1.98 13.69
C ALA A 101 10.81 -1.27 12.46
N ASP A 102 9.63 -0.65 12.59
CA ASP A 102 8.96 0.05 11.49
C ASP A 102 9.85 1.13 10.84
N CYS A 103 10.73 1.75 11.63
CA CYS A 103 11.73 2.72 11.13
C CYS A 103 12.67 2.14 10.06
N CYS A 104 12.85 0.81 10.00
CA CYS A 104 13.72 0.15 9.02
C CYS A 104 13.13 0.12 7.61
N PHE A 105 11.81 0.32 7.50
CA PHE A 105 11.06 0.32 6.23
C PHE A 105 10.76 1.74 5.73
N VAL A 106 11.13 2.76 6.50
CA VAL A 106 11.01 4.16 6.10
C VAL A 106 12.23 4.58 5.28
N ALA A 107 11.99 5.16 4.11
CA ALA A 107 13.06 5.69 3.25
C ALA A 107 13.78 6.89 3.87
N GLU A 108 15.10 6.95 3.73
CA GLU A 108 15.88 8.13 4.09
C GLU A 108 15.66 9.30 3.12
N PRO A 109 15.82 10.56 3.58
CA PRO A 109 16.27 11.02 4.90
C PRO A 109 15.10 11.33 5.86
N HIS A 110 14.05 10.50 5.86
CA HIS A 110 12.88 10.78 6.69
C HIS A 110 13.21 10.70 8.19
N VAL A 111 12.60 11.59 8.98
CA VAL A 111 12.84 11.69 10.45
C VAL A 111 12.40 10.45 11.23
N LEU A 112 11.57 9.59 10.63
CA LEU A 112 11.14 8.31 11.21
C LEU A 112 11.98 7.12 10.77
N SER A 113 12.99 7.32 9.91
CA SER A 113 13.94 6.25 9.56
C SER A 113 14.88 5.99 10.74
N CYS A 114 15.44 4.78 10.84
CA CYS A 114 16.40 4.46 11.91
C CYS A 114 17.77 5.15 11.74
N GLY A 115 17.91 6.06 10.78
CA GLY A 115 19.15 6.76 10.48
C GLY A 115 20.29 5.79 10.18
N THR A 116 21.38 5.86 10.95
CA THR A 116 22.61 5.10 10.71
C THR A 116 22.59 3.66 11.26
N HIS A 117 21.50 3.20 11.88
CA HIS A 117 21.40 1.88 12.53
C HIS A 117 20.96 0.78 11.56
N TYR A 118 21.73 0.59 10.49
CA TYR A 118 21.41 -0.33 9.40
C TYR A 118 21.64 -1.80 9.75
N ASP A 119 22.57 -2.09 10.64
CA ASP A 119 22.94 -3.44 11.05
C ASP A 119 21.78 -4.19 11.67
N VAL A 120 20.98 -3.52 12.52
CA VAL A 120 19.76 -4.09 13.09
C VAL A 120 18.65 -4.22 12.04
N CYS A 121 18.59 -3.28 11.09
CA CYS A 121 17.55 -3.28 10.07
C CYS A 121 17.68 -4.39 9.04
N ASP A 122 18.87 -4.89 8.77
CA ASP A 122 19.08 -5.93 7.74
C ASP A 122 18.34 -7.23 8.11
N GLU A 123 18.38 -7.66 9.38
CA GLU A 123 17.69 -8.86 9.85
C GLU A 123 16.16 -8.69 9.82
N TYR A 124 15.65 -7.52 10.19
CA TYR A 124 14.24 -7.20 10.03
C TYR A 124 13.82 -7.17 8.57
N ARG A 125 14.62 -6.58 7.68
CA ARG A 125 14.31 -6.49 6.25
C ARG A 125 14.25 -7.86 5.59
N GLU A 126 15.19 -8.74 5.93
CA GLU A 126 15.24 -10.11 5.39
C GLU A 126 13.95 -10.88 5.70
N HIS A 127 13.42 -10.76 6.92
CA HIS A 127 12.28 -11.56 7.37
C HIS A 127 10.92 -10.86 7.23
N CYS A 128 10.84 -9.52 7.28
CA CYS A 128 9.57 -8.79 7.31
C CYS A 128 9.09 -8.29 5.94
N MET A 129 9.96 -8.15 4.94
CA MET A 129 9.55 -7.74 3.57
C MET A 129 8.54 -8.70 2.95
N ILE A 130 8.47 -9.93 3.45
CA ILE A 130 7.47 -10.90 3.03
C ILE A 130 6.04 -10.44 3.33
N LEU A 131 5.79 -9.63 4.37
CA LEU A 131 4.45 -9.15 4.71
C LEU A 131 3.83 -8.32 3.58
N ASP A 132 4.63 -7.56 2.84
CA ASP A 132 4.18 -6.79 1.66
C ASP A 132 3.68 -7.69 0.52
N LEU A 133 4.16 -8.95 0.45
CA LEU A 133 3.70 -9.92 -0.53
C LEU A 133 2.33 -10.52 -0.16
N PHE A 134 1.99 -10.52 1.14
CA PHE A 134 0.72 -11.06 1.64
C PHE A 134 -0.36 -9.98 1.80
N SER A 135 0.01 -8.71 2.02
CA SER A 135 -0.92 -7.58 2.15
C SER A 135 -1.51 -7.12 0.80
N GLY A 136 -0.93 -7.53 -0.33
CA GLY A 136 -1.37 -7.17 -1.68
C GLY A 136 -2.43 -8.09 -2.30
N THR A 137 -3.00 -9.06 -1.57
CA THR A 137 -4.03 -9.97 -2.12
C THR A 137 -5.48 -9.50 -1.97
N ASP A 138 -5.69 -8.23 -1.60
CA ASP A 138 -7.02 -7.67 -1.43
C ASP A 138 -7.67 -7.37 -2.80
N GLU A 139 -8.54 -8.30 -3.22
CA GLU A 139 -9.86 -7.97 -3.78
C GLU A 139 -9.97 -7.08 -5.05
N GLU A 140 -9.16 -7.27 -6.10
CA GLU A 140 -9.48 -6.68 -7.42
C GLU A 140 -9.73 -7.70 -8.56
N ASP A 141 -9.77 -9.01 -8.27
CA ASP A 141 -10.02 -10.03 -9.31
C ASP A 141 -11.03 -11.14 -8.91
N LEU A 142 -11.76 -10.98 -7.80
CA LEU A 142 -12.90 -11.84 -7.46
C LEU A 142 -14.21 -11.09 -7.65
N GLY A 143 -14.39 -10.54 -8.85
CA GLY A 143 -15.69 -10.21 -9.41
C GLY A 143 -16.52 -11.48 -9.55
N ALA A 144 -17.16 -11.86 -8.46
CA ALA A 144 -18.02 -13.00 -8.33
C ALA A 144 -19.12 -12.96 -9.40
N GLU A 145 -19.02 -13.87 -10.37
CA GLU A 145 -20.11 -14.31 -11.21
C GLU A 145 -21.14 -15.05 -10.32
N TRP A 146 -22.15 -14.32 -9.86
CA TRP A 146 -23.43 -14.88 -9.44
C TRP A 146 -24.53 -14.14 -10.19
N GLY A 147 -25.22 -14.84 -11.09
CA GLY A 147 -26.41 -14.32 -11.77
C GLY A 147 -26.89 -15.21 -12.91
N GLU A 148 -27.55 -16.31 -12.50
CA GLU A 148 -28.53 -17.18 -13.19
C GLU A 148 -28.82 -17.03 -14.70
#